data_AF-A0A9P8TE05-F1
#
_entry.id   AF-A0A9P8TE05-F1
#
_cell.length_a   1.000
_cell.length_b   1.000
_cell.length_c   1.000
_cell.angle_alpha   90.00
_cell.angle_beta   90.00
_cell.angle_gamma   90.00
#
_symmetry.space_group_name_H-M   'P 1'
#
loop_
_entity.id
_entity.type
_entity.pdbx_description
1 polymer ?
#
loop_
_entity_poly.entity_id
_entity_poly.type
_entity_poly.pdbx_seq_one_letter_code
_entity_poly.pdbx_strand_id
1 'polypeptide(L)'
;MTAGVSGLTSALLLLKQGYSVTIVGKHIPGDIDIEYTSPFAGANWSSSAPYDRPDLQNRDKVAYDIFLKLAEEEPRSGIHQVERITYLRESQKDKNGEFIVPWFIKQKFVKNVRYLNKDELPKDNYKDKIVGGFSYTTVTISTTIYLNYLLQNIYELGGVLRRKSIKHIEDAFSLHHSKLKADLVINATGLNARSLKGVEDEKVYPIRGQILWVRNSATKQVSVSIPDHKQEAMYIFPRKEGGSIIGGTFIPYNSNPNEDRELTKRMIKRAIHYLPELVDPNLGNDTEIDVYRANVGLRPARESGNRIERNGNIIHNYGIGSSGYQSSYGLAQEVVRLTREFFRGSKLALKYGTGSFFSNGSNGWGSLPSIFASVFGGSSLGCSALTASSSDCPSFDSSDFDSSDFDSSDFDSSDFDSSDFDSSDFDSSDFDSSGLDFKDFTPVYFGSWISSSSIETSV
;
A
#
# COMPACT_ATOMS: atom_id res chain seq x y z
N MET A 1 15.91 3.16 0.86
CA MET A 1 15.98 2.02 1.79
C MET A 1 14.57 1.61 2.18
N THR A 2 14.32 0.30 2.15
CA THR A 2 13.05 -0.45 2.23
C THR A 2 12.15 -0.39 1.00
N ALA A 3 11.36 -1.46 0.84
CA ALA A 3 10.37 -1.63 -0.21
C ALA A 3 8.94 -1.66 0.36
N GLY A 4 8.68 -0.90 1.44
CA GLY A 4 7.31 -0.62 1.91
C GLY A 4 6.66 0.53 1.13
N VAL A 5 5.39 0.82 1.41
CA VAL A 5 4.64 1.87 0.69
C VAL A 5 5.36 3.23 0.70
N SER A 6 6.00 3.60 1.82
CA SER A 6 6.79 4.83 1.92
C SER A 6 7.98 4.82 0.95
N GLY A 7 8.81 3.78 0.99
CA GLY A 7 9.99 3.63 0.15
C GLY A 7 9.65 3.50 -1.34
N LEU A 8 8.66 2.66 -1.69
CA LEU A 8 8.23 2.44 -3.07
C LEU A 8 7.61 3.68 -3.69
N THR A 9 6.73 4.38 -2.97
CA THR A 9 6.09 5.60 -3.50
C THR A 9 7.12 6.71 -3.68
N SER A 10 8.06 6.87 -2.73
CA SER A 10 9.20 7.80 -2.89
C SER A 10 10.08 7.44 -4.08
N ALA A 11 10.45 6.17 -4.26
CA ALA A 11 11.28 5.72 -5.37
C ALA A 11 10.61 5.96 -6.72
N LEU A 12 9.32 5.61 -6.86
CA LEU A 12 8.53 5.85 -8.06
C LEU A 12 8.52 7.34 -8.43
N LEU A 13 8.26 8.22 -7.45
CA LEU A 13 8.20 9.66 -7.71
C LEU A 13 9.56 10.24 -8.06
N LEU A 14 10.65 9.74 -7.46
CA LEU A 14 12.02 10.16 -7.82
C LEU A 14 12.41 9.71 -9.23
N LEU A 15 12.08 8.47 -9.62
CA LEU A 15 12.31 7.97 -10.98
C LEU A 15 11.56 8.81 -12.02
N LYS A 16 10.31 9.20 -11.74
CA LYS A 16 9.54 10.12 -12.60
C LYS A 16 10.17 11.51 -12.74
N GLN A 17 11.13 11.87 -11.88
CA GLN A 17 11.91 13.11 -11.99
C GLN A 17 13.26 12.91 -12.71
N GLY A 18 13.53 11.72 -13.23
CA GLY A 18 14.76 11.38 -13.94
C GLY A 18 15.94 11.06 -13.02
N TYR A 19 15.72 10.82 -11.73
CA TYR A 19 16.79 10.35 -10.84
C TYR A 19 17.05 8.86 -11.04
N SER A 20 18.33 8.46 -10.98
CA SER A 20 18.71 7.05 -10.89
C SER A 20 18.45 6.53 -9.47
N VAL A 21 17.64 5.48 -9.33
CA VAL A 21 17.19 4.99 -8.03
C VAL A 21 17.47 3.50 -7.85
N THR A 22 18.01 3.14 -6.67
CA THR A 22 18.08 1.75 -6.20
C THR A 22 17.28 1.62 -4.92
N ILE A 23 16.33 0.68 -4.89
CA ILE A 23 15.62 0.28 -3.69
C ILE A 23 16.40 -0.85 -3.05
N VAL A 24 16.71 -0.70 -1.76
CA VAL A 24 17.37 -1.75 -0.98
C VAL A 24 16.51 -2.11 0.22
N GLY A 25 16.05 -3.35 0.33
CA GLY A 25 15.19 -3.79 1.42
C GLY A 25 15.44 -5.25 1.82
N LYS A 26 15.30 -5.55 3.12
CA LYS A 26 15.30 -6.94 3.64
C LYS A 26 14.06 -7.69 3.14
N HIS A 27 12.91 -7.04 3.24
CA HIS A 27 11.62 -7.51 2.77
C HIS A 27 11.16 -6.72 1.54
N ILE A 28 10.51 -7.41 0.62
CA ILE A 28 10.04 -6.90 -0.68
C ILE A 28 8.56 -7.27 -0.90
N PRO A 29 7.84 -6.62 -1.83
CA PRO A 29 6.48 -7.03 -2.19
C PRO A 29 6.40 -8.53 -2.46
N GLY A 30 5.46 -9.21 -1.80
CA GLY A 30 5.34 -10.68 -1.78
C GLY A 30 5.70 -11.29 -0.42
N ASP A 31 6.67 -10.70 0.31
CA ASP A 31 7.02 -11.17 1.65
C ASP A 31 5.94 -10.77 2.68
N ILE A 32 5.73 -11.64 3.68
CA ILE A 32 4.87 -11.38 4.84
C ILE A 32 5.72 -11.61 6.10
N ASP A 33 6.09 -10.53 6.78
CA ASP A 33 6.94 -10.57 7.98
C ASP A 33 6.57 -9.43 8.94
N ILE A 34 6.66 -9.67 10.25
CA ILE A 34 6.25 -8.70 11.28
C ILE A 34 7.06 -7.39 11.23
N GLU A 35 8.30 -7.42 10.73
CA GLU A 35 9.14 -6.25 10.50
C GLU A 35 8.74 -5.48 9.22
N TYR A 36 7.82 -6.03 8.41
CA TYR A 36 7.35 -5.46 7.15
C TYR A 36 5.85 -5.12 7.22
N THR A 37 5.54 -3.92 7.71
CA THR A 37 4.17 -3.50 8.01
C THR A 37 3.25 -3.42 6.77
N SER A 38 3.76 -2.98 5.63
CA SER A 38 2.92 -2.59 4.48
C SER A 38 1.91 -3.65 4.01
N PRO A 39 2.26 -4.94 3.87
CA PRO A 39 1.29 -5.99 3.49
C PRO A 39 0.24 -6.34 4.56
N PHE A 40 0.43 -5.93 5.83
CA PHE A 40 -0.54 -6.18 6.90
C PHE A 40 -1.64 -5.12 6.99
N ALA A 41 -1.53 -4.02 6.26
CA ALA A 41 -2.54 -2.96 6.29
C ALA A 41 -3.83 -3.40 5.58
N GLY A 42 -4.94 -2.74 5.92
CA GLY A 42 -6.25 -3.00 5.32
C GLY A 42 -6.25 -2.93 3.78
N ALA A 43 -5.96 -1.81 3.12
CA ALA A 43 -5.87 -0.43 3.60
C ALA A 43 -6.92 0.42 2.87
N ASN A 44 -7.13 1.66 3.29
CA ASN A 44 -8.06 2.56 2.63
C ASN A 44 -7.53 4.01 2.63
N TRP A 45 -8.27 4.93 2.02
CA TRP A 45 -8.09 6.35 2.31
C TRP A 45 -9.14 6.82 3.33
N SER A 46 -8.68 7.29 4.49
CA SER A 46 -9.50 7.97 5.49
C SER A 46 -8.56 8.76 6.38
N SER A 47 -8.48 10.08 6.17
CA SER A 47 -7.51 10.90 6.88
C SER A 47 -7.69 10.83 8.40
N SER A 48 -6.59 10.53 9.08
CA SER A 48 -6.44 10.62 10.54
C SER A 48 -5.81 11.94 11.00
N ALA A 49 -5.53 12.88 10.08
CA ALA A 49 -4.93 14.17 10.40
C ALA A 49 -5.85 15.02 11.31
N PRO A 50 -5.33 15.56 12.43
CA PRO A 50 -6.05 16.52 13.25
C PRO A 50 -6.39 17.83 12.53
N TYR A 51 -7.38 18.57 13.04
CA TYR A 51 -7.82 19.85 12.49
C TYR A 51 -6.72 20.93 12.49
N ASP A 52 -5.86 20.93 13.50
CA ASP A 52 -4.76 21.88 13.71
C ASP A 52 -3.45 21.46 13.01
N ARG A 53 -3.49 20.43 12.16
CA ARG A 53 -2.33 19.90 11.43
C ARG A 53 -2.50 20.01 9.91
N PRO A 54 -2.50 21.23 9.35
CA PRO A 54 -2.67 21.44 7.92
C PRO A 54 -1.57 20.78 7.07
N ASP A 55 -0.37 20.60 7.61
CA ASP A 55 0.73 19.87 6.97
C ASP A 55 0.34 18.41 6.69
N LEU A 56 -0.30 17.73 7.65
CA LEU A 56 -0.78 16.36 7.49
C LEU A 56 -1.98 16.31 6.55
N GLN A 57 -2.92 17.25 6.69
CA GLN A 57 -4.09 17.32 5.80
C GLN A 57 -3.68 17.49 4.34
N ASN A 58 -2.69 18.35 4.04
CA ASN A 58 -2.22 18.57 2.68
C ASN A 58 -1.60 17.31 2.06
N ARG A 59 -0.85 16.53 2.85
CA ARG A 59 -0.31 15.23 2.39
C ARG A 59 -1.43 14.26 2.05
N ASP A 60 -2.46 14.21 2.88
CA ASP A 60 -3.60 13.31 2.71
C ASP A 60 -4.46 13.71 1.51
N LYS A 61 -4.65 15.02 1.25
CA LYS A 61 -5.35 15.55 0.06
C LYS A 61 -4.71 15.07 -1.23
N VAL A 62 -3.38 15.22 -1.35
CA VAL A 62 -2.62 14.78 -2.53
C VAL A 62 -2.83 13.29 -2.79
N ALA A 63 -2.76 12.46 -1.75
CA ALA A 63 -2.94 11.03 -1.90
C ALA A 63 -4.38 10.65 -2.26
N TYR A 64 -5.39 11.36 -1.73
CA TYR A 64 -6.80 11.12 -2.10
C TYR A 64 -7.02 11.28 -3.61
N ASP A 65 -6.60 12.41 -4.17
CA ASP A 65 -6.80 12.73 -5.57
C ASP A 65 -6.10 11.71 -6.48
N ILE A 66 -4.86 11.34 -6.13
CA ILE A 66 -4.10 10.34 -6.87
C ILE A 66 -4.74 8.96 -6.76
N PHE A 67 -5.21 8.55 -5.59
CA PHE A 67 -5.83 7.24 -5.43
C PHE A 67 -7.17 7.12 -6.17
N LEU A 68 -8.00 8.17 -6.18
CA LEU A 68 -9.21 8.18 -7.01
C LEU A 68 -8.86 8.05 -8.49
N LYS A 69 -7.84 8.79 -8.95
CA LYS A 69 -7.37 8.69 -10.32
C LYS A 69 -6.86 7.28 -10.66
N LEU A 70 -6.07 6.66 -9.78
CA LEU A 70 -5.60 5.28 -9.96
C LEU A 70 -6.75 4.26 -9.96
N ALA A 71 -7.78 4.48 -9.13
CA ALA A 71 -8.96 3.62 -9.11
C ALA A 71 -9.74 3.67 -10.43
N GLU A 72 -9.77 4.84 -11.08
CA GLU A 72 -10.48 5.09 -12.33
C GLU A 72 -9.67 4.67 -13.57
N GLU A 73 -8.40 5.08 -13.63
CA GLU A 73 -7.57 4.95 -14.84
C GLU A 73 -6.66 3.71 -14.83
N GLU A 74 -6.34 3.13 -13.66
CA GLU A 74 -5.33 2.06 -13.53
C GLU A 74 -5.87 0.82 -12.81
N PRO A 75 -6.65 -0.04 -13.50
CA PRO A 75 -7.24 -1.24 -12.88
C PRO A 75 -6.22 -2.18 -12.22
N ARG A 76 -5.01 -2.27 -12.80
CA ARG A 76 -3.88 -3.10 -12.32
C ARG A 76 -3.33 -2.65 -10.96
N SER A 77 -3.65 -1.43 -10.51
CA SER A 77 -3.19 -0.91 -9.21
C SER A 77 -3.76 -1.66 -8.02
N GLY A 78 -4.84 -2.43 -8.19
CA GLY A 78 -5.55 -3.06 -7.08
C GLY A 78 -6.30 -2.07 -6.18
N ILE A 79 -6.36 -0.81 -6.57
CA ILE A 79 -7.19 0.22 -5.95
C ILE A 79 -8.55 0.21 -6.65
N HIS A 80 -9.62 0.35 -5.86
CA HIS A 80 -10.94 0.64 -6.40
C HIS A 80 -11.62 1.73 -5.57
N GLN A 81 -12.59 2.39 -6.18
CA GLN A 81 -13.46 3.34 -5.53
C GLN A 81 -14.62 2.61 -4.84
N VAL A 82 -15.02 3.07 -3.65
CA VAL A 82 -16.09 2.47 -2.85
C VAL A 82 -16.78 3.53 -1.99
N GLU A 83 -18.06 3.33 -1.69
CA GLU A 83 -18.75 4.11 -0.67
C GLU A 83 -18.25 3.69 0.72
N ARG A 84 -18.03 4.67 1.60
CA ARG A 84 -17.77 4.43 3.01
C ARG A 84 -18.87 5.02 3.86
N ILE A 85 -19.40 4.21 4.78
CA ILE A 85 -20.30 4.62 5.85
C ILE A 85 -19.54 4.63 7.18
N THR A 86 -19.72 5.70 7.95
CA THR A 86 -19.19 5.83 9.32
C THR A 86 -20.32 6.17 10.27
N TYR A 87 -20.55 5.30 11.26
CA TYR A 87 -21.55 5.52 12.29
C TYR A 87 -20.95 6.33 13.45
N LEU A 88 -21.74 7.26 13.97
CA LEU A 88 -21.37 8.19 15.03
C LEU A 88 -22.22 7.95 16.26
N ARG A 89 -21.55 7.96 17.41
CA ARG A 89 -22.16 7.78 18.72
C ARG A 89 -22.49 9.09 19.42
N GLU A 90 -23.27 9.01 20.48
CA GLU A 90 -23.68 10.17 21.29
C GLU A 90 -22.47 10.88 21.89
N SER A 91 -21.47 10.12 22.35
CA SER A 91 -20.20 10.64 22.87
C SER A 91 -19.36 11.44 21.87
N GLN A 92 -19.70 11.35 20.57
CA GLN A 92 -19.01 12.06 19.49
C GLN A 92 -19.69 13.39 19.13
N LYS A 93 -20.54 13.91 20.01
CA LYS A 93 -21.06 15.27 19.92
C LYS A 93 -20.21 16.22 20.76
N ASP A 94 -20.07 17.46 20.29
CA ASP A 94 -19.45 18.52 21.06
C ASP A 94 -20.40 19.09 22.13
N LYS A 95 -19.94 20.11 22.86
CA LYS A 95 -20.72 20.79 23.91
C LYS A 95 -22.01 21.46 23.40
N ASN A 96 -22.12 21.71 22.10
CA ASN A 96 -23.29 22.31 21.47
C ASN A 96 -24.24 21.23 20.88
N GLY A 97 -23.90 19.95 21.02
CA GLY A 97 -24.66 18.84 20.46
C GLY A 97 -24.37 18.57 18.97
N GLU A 98 -23.37 19.22 18.38
CA GLU A 98 -22.97 18.97 16.99
C GLU A 98 -22.02 17.79 16.88
N PHE A 99 -22.13 17.00 15.82
CA PHE A 99 -21.22 15.88 15.60
C PHE A 99 -19.79 16.33 15.31
N ILE A 100 -18.84 15.75 16.03
CA ILE A 100 -17.41 15.89 15.79
C ILE A 100 -17.04 14.97 14.61
N VAL A 101 -17.04 15.54 13.41
CA VAL A 101 -16.67 14.84 12.17
C VAL A 101 -15.23 15.16 11.75
N PRO A 102 -14.58 14.30 10.95
CA PRO A 102 -13.26 14.60 10.38
C PRO A 102 -13.25 15.87 9.50
N TRP A 103 -12.08 16.52 9.39
CA TRP A 103 -11.93 17.77 8.63
C TRP A 103 -12.41 17.65 7.17
N PHE A 104 -12.17 16.50 6.54
CA PHE A 104 -12.51 16.28 5.13
C PHE A 104 -14.02 16.12 4.90
N ILE A 105 -14.77 15.72 5.93
CA ILE A 105 -16.23 15.72 5.92
C ILE A 105 -16.75 17.13 6.15
N LYS A 106 -16.25 17.82 7.19
CA LYS A 106 -16.66 19.19 7.52
C LYS A 106 -16.40 20.17 6.36
N GLN A 107 -15.26 20.04 5.71
CA GLN A 107 -14.86 20.86 4.55
C GLN A 107 -15.47 20.37 3.22
N LYS A 108 -16.21 19.25 3.21
CA LYS A 108 -16.70 18.59 1.99
C LYS A 108 -15.60 18.39 0.94
N PHE A 109 -14.40 18.02 1.38
CA PHE A 109 -13.25 17.81 0.52
C PHE A 109 -13.40 16.53 -0.33
N VAL A 110 -13.92 15.46 0.28
CA VAL A 110 -14.16 14.19 -0.41
C VAL A 110 -15.45 14.22 -1.22
N LYS A 111 -15.53 13.36 -2.25
CA LYS A 111 -16.71 13.25 -3.11
C LYS A 111 -17.92 12.65 -2.36
N ASN A 112 -19.12 13.07 -2.75
CA ASN A 112 -20.41 12.52 -2.33
C ASN A 112 -20.64 12.46 -0.81
N VAL A 113 -20.25 13.50 -0.07
CA VAL A 113 -20.54 13.59 1.38
C VAL A 113 -22.05 13.68 1.63
N ARG A 114 -22.58 12.75 2.42
CA ARG A 114 -23.98 12.72 2.83
C ARG A 114 -24.11 12.29 4.29
N TYR A 115 -24.93 12.97 5.07
CA TYR A 115 -25.29 12.53 6.42
C TYR A 115 -26.43 11.50 6.36
N LEU A 116 -26.36 10.47 7.22
CA LEU A 116 -27.33 9.38 7.23
C LEU A 116 -28.64 9.81 7.92
N ASN A 117 -29.76 9.29 7.42
CA ASN A 117 -31.06 9.40 8.07
C ASN A 117 -31.18 8.42 9.25
N LYS A 118 -32.16 8.64 10.14
CA LYS A 118 -32.34 7.83 11.36
C LYS A 118 -32.68 6.36 11.08
N ASP A 119 -33.35 6.09 9.98
CA ASP A 119 -33.75 4.76 9.51
C ASP A 119 -32.58 3.95 8.91
N GLU A 120 -31.49 4.62 8.52
CA GLU A 120 -30.25 3.99 8.05
C GLU A 120 -29.33 3.57 9.21
N LEU A 121 -29.63 3.99 10.45
CA LEU A 121 -28.76 3.73 11.60
C LEU A 121 -28.99 2.33 12.18
N PRO A 122 -27.93 1.52 12.36
CA PRO A 122 -28.06 0.23 13.01
C PRO A 122 -28.40 0.41 14.50
N LYS A 123 -29.16 -0.54 15.04
CA LYS A 123 -29.47 -0.60 16.46
C LYS A 123 -28.41 -1.44 17.17
N ASP A 124 -27.86 -0.92 18.26
CA ASP A 124 -27.00 -1.68 19.17
C ASP A 124 -27.40 -1.49 20.63
N ASN A 125 -26.86 -2.34 21.50
CA ASN A 125 -27.19 -2.35 22.94
C ASN A 125 -26.15 -1.59 23.78
N TYR A 126 -25.30 -0.78 23.16
CA TYR A 126 -24.32 0.03 23.89
C TYR A 126 -25.03 1.19 24.60
N LYS A 127 -24.53 1.55 25.79
CA LYS A 127 -25.01 2.77 26.51
C LYS A 127 -24.78 4.02 25.67
N ASP A 128 -23.60 4.10 25.05
CA ASP A 128 -23.25 5.13 24.08
C ASP A 128 -23.77 4.72 22.69
N LYS A 129 -25.02 5.09 22.42
CA LYS A 129 -25.79 4.66 21.24
C LYS A 129 -25.29 5.31 19.96
N ILE A 130 -25.50 4.63 18.84
CA ILE A 130 -25.39 5.24 17.50
C ILE A 130 -26.57 6.19 17.29
N VAL A 131 -26.28 7.44 16.95
CA VAL A 131 -27.27 8.52 16.82
C VAL A 131 -27.08 9.36 15.57
N GLY A 132 -26.07 9.05 14.77
CA GLY A 132 -25.82 9.69 13.48
C GLY A 132 -24.81 8.91 12.65
N GLY A 133 -24.49 9.45 11.49
CA GLY A 133 -23.46 8.90 10.62
C GLY A 133 -23.30 9.73 9.37
N PHE A 134 -22.27 9.42 8.61
CA PHE A 134 -22.04 10.00 7.30
C PHE A 134 -21.52 8.96 6.31
N SER A 135 -21.78 9.22 5.04
CA SER A 135 -21.27 8.48 3.89
C SER A 135 -20.46 9.40 2.97
N TYR A 136 -19.48 8.82 2.28
CA TYR A 136 -18.67 9.51 1.27
C TYR A 136 -17.98 8.51 0.35
N THR A 137 -17.48 8.99 -0.78
CA THR A 137 -16.69 8.18 -1.71
C THR A 137 -15.21 8.17 -1.32
N THR A 138 -14.63 6.98 -1.22
CA THR A 138 -13.22 6.75 -0.95
C THR A 138 -12.67 5.59 -1.78
N VAL A 139 -11.48 5.09 -1.45
CA VAL A 139 -10.88 3.90 -2.05
C VAL A 139 -10.60 2.80 -1.02
N THR A 140 -10.64 1.55 -1.47
CA THR A 140 -9.90 0.45 -0.82
C THR A 140 -8.63 0.17 -1.64
N ILE A 141 -7.54 -0.13 -0.94
CA ILE A 141 -6.24 -0.45 -1.52
C ILE A 141 -5.92 -1.90 -1.18
N SER A 142 -5.90 -2.75 -2.19
CA SER A 142 -5.52 -4.16 -2.06
C SER A 142 -4.00 -4.25 -1.98
N THR A 143 -3.47 -4.24 -0.75
CA THR A 143 -2.06 -3.92 -0.47
C THR A 143 -1.07 -4.83 -1.19
N THR A 144 -1.35 -6.14 -1.28
CA THR A 144 -0.49 -7.11 -1.98
C THR A 144 -0.42 -6.84 -3.48
N ILE A 145 -1.51 -6.40 -4.10
CA ILE A 145 -1.54 -6.03 -5.52
C ILE A 145 -0.85 -4.67 -5.70
N TYR A 146 -1.21 -3.69 -4.89
CA TYR A 146 -0.71 -2.31 -5.03
C TYR A 146 0.80 -2.19 -4.81
N LEU A 147 1.38 -2.91 -3.86
CA LEU A 147 2.83 -2.91 -3.65
C LEU A 147 3.59 -3.50 -4.86
N ASN A 148 3.04 -4.56 -5.47
CA ASN A 148 3.60 -5.12 -6.70
C ASN A 148 3.40 -4.18 -7.90
N TYR A 149 2.26 -3.52 -8.01
CA TYR A 149 2.02 -2.48 -9.02
C TYR A 149 3.06 -1.35 -8.93
N LEU A 150 3.34 -0.85 -7.72
CA LEU A 150 4.38 0.16 -7.52
C LEU A 150 5.75 -0.35 -7.97
N LEU A 151 6.09 -1.59 -7.61
CA LEU A 151 7.37 -2.19 -7.99
C LEU A 151 7.51 -2.38 -9.51
N GLN A 152 6.45 -2.81 -10.18
CA GLN A 152 6.42 -2.93 -11.65
C GLN A 152 6.65 -1.58 -12.32
N ASN A 153 5.93 -0.54 -11.90
CA ASN A 153 6.12 0.83 -12.40
C ASN A 153 7.55 1.35 -12.16
N ILE A 154 8.17 0.95 -11.05
CA ILE A 154 9.56 1.30 -10.75
C ILE A 154 10.51 0.63 -11.76
N TYR A 155 10.30 -0.65 -12.07
CA TYR A 155 11.11 -1.36 -13.06
C TYR A 155 10.94 -0.78 -14.47
N GLU A 156 9.72 -0.43 -14.86
CA GLU A 156 9.43 0.23 -16.15
C GLU A 156 10.19 1.56 -16.32
N LEU A 157 10.46 2.26 -15.21
CA LEU A 157 11.24 3.50 -15.21
C LEU A 157 12.74 3.28 -15.00
N GLY A 158 13.22 2.03 -15.04
CA GLY A 158 14.65 1.67 -14.89
C GLY A 158 15.16 1.66 -13.45
N GLY A 159 14.28 1.70 -12.45
CA GLY A 159 14.68 1.52 -11.06
C GLY A 159 15.11 0.08 -10.77
N VAL A 160 16.05 -0.10 -9.85
CA VAL A 160 16.57 -1.43 -9.48
C VAL A 160 16.22 -1.78 -8.04
N LEU A 161 15.73 -3.00 -7.80
CA LEU A 161 15.54 -3.55 -6.46
C LEU A 161 16.70 -4.47 -6.08
N ARG A 162 17.19 -4.33 -4.85
CA ARG A 162 18.17 -5.23 -4.25
C ARG A 162 17.66 -5.73 -2.91
N ARG A 163 17.48 -7.05 -2.80
CA ARG A 163 17.14 -7.68 -1.52
C ARG A 163 18.39 -7.76 -0.65
N LYS A 164 18.47 -6.94 0.40
CA LYS A 164 19.62 -6.91 1.33
C LYS A 164 19.21 -6.35 2.68
N SER A 165 19.72 -6.96 3.74
CA SER A 165 19.63 -6.41 5.10
C SER A 165 20.75 -5.40 5.34
N ILE A 166 20.41 -4.27 5.94
CA ILE A 166 21.34 -3.17 6.22
C ILE A 166 21.45 -3.00 7.73
N LYS A 167 22.67 -3.02 8.28
CA LYS A 167 22.92 -2.90 9.72
C LYS A 167 23.24 -1.46 10.13
N HIS A 168 23.88 -0.67 9.26
CA HIS A 168 24.17 0.74 9.47
C HIS A 168 23.68 1.58 8.29
N ILE A 169 23.13 2.77 8.54
CA ILE A 169 22.55 3.61 7.47
C ILE A 169 23.58 3.97 6.37
N GLU A 170 24.83 4.20 6.77
CA GLU A 170 25.93 4.50 5.85
C GLU A 170 26.22 3.37 4.83
N ASP A 171 25.95 2.11 5.19
CA ASP A 171 26.19 0.98 4.28
C ASP A 171 25.36 1.14 2.99
N ALA A 172 24.20 1.79 3.08
CA ALA A 172 23.29 2.01 1.96
C ALA A 172 23.92 2.82 0.82
N PHE A 173 24.87 3.72 1.12
CA PHE A 173 25.53 4.53 0.10
C PHE A 173 26.35 3.67 -0.88
N SER A 174 26.82 2.50 -0.47
CA SER A 174 27.60 1.59 -1.32
C SER A 174 26.77 0.68 -2.21
N LEU A 175 25.44 0.70 -2.09
CA LEU A 175 24.57 -0.34 -2.66
C LEU A 175 23.88 0.06 -3.96
N HIS A 176 24.14 1.27 -4.47
CA HIS A 176 23.54 1.75 -5.70
C HIS A 176 23.92 0.86 -6.91
N HIS A 177 22.98 0.65 -7.83
CA HIS A 177 23.17 -0.30 -8.93
C HIS A 177 24.26 0.12 -9.93
N SER A 178 24.54 1.42 -10.05
CA SER A 178 25.64 1.94 -10.88
C SER A 178 27.05 1.57 -10.37
N LYS A 179 27.15 0.89 -9.22
CA LYS A 179 28.42 0.56 -8.51
C LYS A 179 29.18 1.78 -7.99
N LEU A 180 28.67 2.99 -8.20
CA LEU A 180 29.17 4.22 -7.59
C LEU A 180 28.52 4.44 -6.23
N LYS A 181 29.16 5.27 -5.40
CA LYS A 181 28.57 5.74 -4.15
C LYS A 181 27.30 6.54 -4.47
N ALA A 182 26.19 6.23 -3.80
CA ALA A 182 24.96 7.01 -3.92
C ALA A 182 25.21 8.45 -3.43
N ASP A 183 24.62 9.42 -4.10
CA ASP A 183 24.69 10.82 -3.64
C ASP A 183 23.83 11.04 -2.39
N LEU A 184 22.70 10.32 -2.32
CA LEU A 184 21.65 10.52 -1.33
C LEU A 184 21.00 9.21 -0.93
N VAL A 185 20.69 9.05 0.36
CA VAL A 185 19.97 7.90 0.91
C VAL A 185 18.61 8.34 1.43
N ILE A 186 17.55 7.73 0.92
CA ILE A 186 16.20 7.88 1.47
C ILE A 186 15.94 6.78 2.49
N ASN A 187 15.86 7.14 3.76
CA ASN A 187 15.57 6.24 4.88
C ASN A 187 14.06 6.14 5.13
N ALA A 188 13.44 5.08 4.61
CA ALA A 188 12.02 4.75 4.81
C ALA A 188 11.85 3.47 5.65
N THR A 189 12.65 3.27 6.70
CA THR A 189 12.74 1.99 7.43
C THR A 189 11.64 1.68 8.42
N GLY A 190 10.63 2.54 8.54
CA GLY A 190 9.47 2.28 9.41
C GLY A 190 9.91 2.04 10.85
N LEU A 191 9.52 0.90 11.42
CA LEU A 191 9.89 0.51 12.80
C LEU A 191 11.39 0.31 12.97
N ASN A 192 12.07 -0.16 11.92
CA ASN A 192 13.51 -0.46 12.00
C ASN A 192 14.36 0.81 12.16
N ALA A 193 13.79 2.01 11.97
CA ALA A 193 14.46 3.25 12.33
C ALA A 193 14.82 3.35 13.82
N ARG A 194 14.11 2.60 14.70
CA ARG A 194 14.41 2.52 16.13
C ARG A 194 15.78 1.90 16.42
N SER A 195 16.19 0.89 15.64
CA SER A 195 17.36 0.05 15.92
C SER A 195 18.43 0.07 14.82
N LEU A 196 18.16 0.72 13.68
CA LEU A 196 19.14 0.91 12.61
C LEU A 196 20.28 1.81 13.09
N LYS A 197 21.51 1.30 13.08
CA LYS A 197 22.69 2.06 13.52
C LYS A 197 22.90 3.31 12.67
N GLY A 198 23.23 4.42 13.33
CA GLY A 198 23.31 5.75 12.71
C GLY A 198 21.94 6.44 12.56
N VAL A 199 20.86 5.83 13.07
CA VAL A 199 19.54 6.45 13.18
C VAL A 199 19.03 6.37 14.62
N GLU A 200 18.89 5.15 15.15
CA GLU A 200 18.58 4.86 16.57
C GLU A 200 17.49 5.78 17.17
N ASP A 201 16.37 5.97 16.45
CA ASP A 201 15.31 6.89 16.85
C ASP A 201 14.38 6.24 17.89
N GLU A 202 14.73 6.38 19.17
CA GLU A 202 14.01 5.81 20.31
C GLU A 202 12.55 6.26 20.44
N LYS A 203 12.16 7.34 19.74
CA LYS A 203 10.77 7.82 19.71
C LYS A 203 9.88 6.96 18.82
N VAL A 204 10.45 6.06 18.02
CA VAL A 204 9.71 5.13 17.15
C VAL A 204 9.23 3.94 17.97
N TYR A 205 7.93 3.63 17.92
CA TYR A 205 7.33 2.53 18.67
C TYR A 205 6.25 1.80 17.86
N PRO A 206 6.01 0.51 18.15
CA PRO A 206 4.98 -0.27 17.47
C PRO A 206 3.59 0.06 18.00
N ILE A 207 2.61 0.09 17.10
CA ILE A 207 1.19 -0.01 17.47
C ILE A 207 0.65 -1.28 16.86
N ARG A 208 0.40 -2.30 17.69
CA ARG A 208 -0.17 -3.57 17.26
C ARG A 208 -1.57 -3.37 16.72
N GLY A 209 -1.84 -3.99 15.58
CA GLY A 209 -3.17 -4.09 14.99
C GLY A 209 -3.42 -5.50 14.47
N GLN A 210 -4.51 -6.09 14.93
CA GLN A 210 -5.05 -7.33 14.39
C GLN A 210 -6.22 -7.00 13.46
N ILE A 211 -6.20 -7.61 12.28
CA ILE A 211 -7.28 -7.61 11.29
C ILE A 211 -7.53 -9.06 10.84
N LEU A 212 -8.69 -9.32 10.27
CA LEU A 212 -9.03 -10.58 9.61
C LEU A 212 -9.12 -10.29 8.12
N TRP A 213 -8.51 -11.16 7.31
CA TRP A 213 -8.81 -11.25 5.90
C TRP A 213 -9.81 -12.39 5.72
N VAL A 214 -11.00 -12.07 5.23
CA VAL A 214 -12.10 -13.02 5.03
C VAL A 214 -12.43 -13.16 3.55
N ARG A 215 -12.97 -14.32 3.15
CA ARG A 215 -13.43 -14.55 1.77
C ARG A 215 -14.77 -13.88 1.48
N ASN A 216 -15.54 -13.55 2.51
CA ASN A 216 -16.80 -12.81 2.40
C ASN A 216 -16.58 -11.39 1.83
N SER A 217 -17.37 -11.04 0.83
CA SER A 217 -17.27 -9.78 0.10
C SER A 217 -18.31 -8.78 0.59
N ALA A 218 -17.85 -7.64 1.10
CA ALA A 218 -18.69 -6.49 1.39
C ALA A 218 -18.91 -5.63 0.14
N THR A 219 -20.02 -4.90 0.08
CA THR A 219 -20.31 -3.96 -1.02
C THR A 219 -19.77 -2.55 -0.74
N LYS A 220 -19.50 -2.24 0.53
CA LYS A 220 -19.14 -0.91 1.02
C LYS A 220 -18.17 -0.97 2.20
N GLN A 221 -17.46 0.12 2.44
CA GLN A 221 -16.71 0.28 3.68
C GLN A 221 -17.65 0.66 4.81
N VAL A 222 -17.47 0.06 5.98
CA VAL A 222 -18.19 0.44 7.21
C VAL A 222 -17.18 0.70 8.31
N SER A 223 -17.47 1.67 9.20
CA SER A 223 -16.71 1.82 10.44
C SER A 223 -17.55 2.35 11.59
N VAL A 224 -17.24 1.88 12.80
CA VAL A 224 -17.86 2.32 14.05
C VAL A 224 -16.90 2.14 15.23
N SER A 225 -16.95 3.06 16.20
CA SER A 225 -16.22 2.96 17.46
C SER A 225 -16.85 1.90 18.38
N ILE A 226 -16.07 1.27 19.26
CA ILE A 226 -16.56 0.28 20.25
C ILE A 226 -16.34 0.83 21.67
N PRO A 227 -17.36 1.41 22.34
CA PRO A 227 -17.19 2.18 23.58
C PRO A 227 -16.58 1.37 24.74
N ASP A 228 -17.03 0.12 24.91
CA ASP A 228 -16.61 -0.73 26.03
C ASP A 228 -15.22 -1.35 25.81
N HIS A 229 -14.62 -1.13 24.63
CA HIS A 229 -13.32 -1.68 24.26
C HIS A 229 -12.46 -0.59 23.60
N LYS A 230 -11.84 0.27 24.40
CA LYS A 230 -11.08 1.45 23.93
C LYS A 230 -9.97 1.17 22.92
N GLN A 231 -9.44 -0.06 22.89
CA GLN A 231 -8.38 -0.49 21.97
C GLN A 231 -8.91 -1.25 20.74
N GLU A 232 -10.23 -1.45 20.66
CA GLU A 232 -10.91 -2.15 19.58
C GLU A 232 -11.75 -1.14 18.78
N ALA A 233 -11.73 -1.28 17.47
CA ALA A 233 -12.63 -0.60 16.56
C ALA A 233 -13.29 -1.65 15.66
N MET A 234 -14.39 -1.30 15.01
CA MET A 234 -14.93 -2.12 13.93
C MET A 234 -14.79 -1.33 12.63
N TYR A 235 -14.14 -1.94 11.64
CA TYR A 235 -14.16 -1.47 10.27
C TYR A 235 -14.13 -2.64 9.29
N ILE A 236 -14.76 -2.48 8.14
CA ILE A 236 -14.80 -3.45 7.06
C ILE A 236 -14.37 -2.77 5.78
N PHE A 237 -13.40 -3.34 5.06
CA PHE A 237 -12.92 -2.83 3.77
C PHE A 237 -12.99 -3.92 2.70
N PRO A 238 -13.86 -3.80 1.68
CA PRO A 238 -13.93 -4.78 0.60
C PRO A 238 -12.72 -4.65 -0.32
N ARG A 239 -12.11 -5.77 -0.69
CA ARG A 239 -10.96 -5.82 -1.60
C ARG A 239 -11.41 -5.99 -3.04
N LYS A 240 -10.56 -5.57 -3.99
CA LYS A 240 -10.94 -5.55 -5.41
C LYS A 240 -11.04 -6.94 -6.02
N GLU A 241 -10.16 -7.82 -5.60
CA GLU A 241 -10.04 -9.22 -6.01
C GLU A 241 -11.04 -10.14 -5.28
N GLY A 242 -11.97 -9.59 -4.50
CA GLY A 242 -12.89 -10.34 -3.65
C GLY A 242 -12.40 -10.47 -2.21
N GLY A 243 -13.35 -10.80 -1.33
CA GLY A 243 -13.12 -10.83 0.11
C GLY A 243 -13.03 -9.44 0.74
N SER A 244 -12.87 -9.43 2.05
CA SER A 244 -12.84 -8.19 2.84
C SER A 244 -11.80 -8.24 3.94
N ILE A 245 -11.39 -7.06 4.40
CA ILE A 245 -10.69 -6.89 5.65
C ILE A 245 -11.70 -6.52 6.73
N ILE A 246 -11.69 -7.26 7.84
CA ILE A 246 -12.41 -6.89 9.07
C ILE A 246 -11.35 -6.48 10.08
N GLY A 247 -11.39 -5.24 10.56
CA GLY A 247 -10.55 -4.80 11.66
C GLY A 247 -11.39 -4.24 12.81
N GLY A 248 -10.77 -3.93 13.94
CA GLY A 248 -9.44 -4.35 14.34
C GLY A 248 -9.02 -3.72 15.66
N THR A 249 -7.73 -3.82 15.97
CA THR A 249 -7.15 -3.22 17.19
C THR A 249 -6.13 -2.14 16.94
N PHE A 250 -5.94 -1.34 17.99
CA PHE A 250 -4.95 -0.28 18.09
C PHE A 250 -4.33 -0.31 19.49
N ILE A 251 -3.18 -0.98 19.63
CA ILE A 251 -2.52 -1.19 20.93
C ILE A 251 -1.09 -0.65 20.87
N PRO A 252 -0.85 0.57 21.38
CA PRO A 252 0.49 1.17 21.44
C PRO A 252 1.48 0.37 22.28
N TYR A 253 2.77 0.45 21.94
CA TYR A 253 3.88 -0.19 22.63
C TYR A 253 3.75 -1.71 22.79
N ASN A 254 3.00 -2.35 21.89
CA ASN A 254 2.84 -3.79 21.86
C ASN A 254 3.40 -4.34 20.56
N SER A 255 4.30 -5.33 20.66
CA SER A 255 4.96 -6.00 19.53
C SER A 255 4.60 -7.49 19.43
N ASN A 256 3.62 -7.97 20.21
CA ASN A 256 3.23 -9.37 20.20
C ASN A 256 2.66 -9.75 18.81
N PRO A 257 3.31 -10.67 18.07
CA PRO A 257 2.88 -11.05 16.72
C PRO A 257 1.70 -12.02 16.72
N ASN A 258 1.36 -12.61 17.87
CA ASN A 258 0.37 -13.68 17.94
C ASN A 258 -1.05 -13.14 17.83
N GLU A 259 -1.93 -13.91 17.21
CA GLU A 259 -3.37 -13.64 17.16
C GLU A 259 -3.99 -13.72 18.57
N ASP A 260 -4.88 -12.78 18.86
CA ASP A 260 -5.86 -12.89 19.95
C ASP A 260 -7.16 -13.50 19.39
N ARG A 261 -7.38 -14.80 19.66
CA ARG A 261 -8.53 -15.55 19.15
C ARG A 261 -9.86 -15.10 19.76
N GLU A 262 -9.86 -14.61 20.99
CA GLU A 262 -11.09 -14.10 21.63
C GLU A 262 -11.50 -12.76 21.01
N LEU A 263 -10.52 -11.92 20.67
CA LEU A 263 -10.77 -10.74 19.84
C LEU A 263 -11.31 -11.12 18.47
N THR A 264 -10.76 -12.13 17.79
CA THR A 264 -11.25 -12.62 16.49
C THR A 264 -12.74 -12.97 16.55
N LYS A 265 -13.18 -13.73 17.56
CA LYS A 265 -14.60 -14.06 17.78
C LYS A 265 -15.46 -12.80 17.95
N ARG A 266 -14.99 -11.82 18.74
CA ARG A 266 -15.71 -10.54 18.91
C ARG A 266 -15.79 -9.73 17.61
N MET A 267 -14.72 -9.72 16.82
CA MET A 267 -14.67 -9.02 15.52
C MET A 267 -15.67 -9.60 14.52
N ILE A 268 -15.72 -10.93 14.38
CA ILE A 268 -16.68 -11.63 13.52
C ILE A 268 -18.11 -11.28 13.91
N LYS A 269 -18.44 -11.41 15.20
CA LYS A 269 -19.79 -11.09 15.72
C LYS A 269 -20.20 -9.65 15.41
N ARG A 270 -19.29 -8.69 15.59
CA ARG A 270 -19.55 -7.27 15.29
C ARG A 270 -19.68 -7.02 13.79
N ALA A 271 -18.87 -7.67 12.97
CA ALA A 271 -18.94 -7.50 11.52
C ALA A 271 -20.30 -7.95 10.97
N ILE A 272 -20.77 -9.14 11.36
CA ILE A 272 -22.10 -9.65 10.98
C ILE A 272 -23.20 -8.70 11.48
N HIS A 273 -23.07 -8.19 12.70
CA HIS A 273 -24.08 -7.28 13.26
C HIS A 273 -24.20 -5.97 12.48
N TYR A 274 -23.07 -5.33 12.15
CA TYR A 274 -23.06 -4.02 11.49
C TYR A 274 -23.12 -4.10 9.97
N LEU A 275 -22.82 -5.25 9.38
CA LEU A 275 -22.89 -5.49 7.94
C LEU A 275 -23.38 -6.93 7.66
N PRO A 276 -24.69 -7.22 7.85
CA PRO A 276 -25.24 -8.57 7.68
C PRO A 276 -25.06 -9.18 6.29
N GLU A 277 -24.90 -8.34 5.25
CA GLU A 277 -24.62 -8.79 3.87
C GLU A 277 -23.36 -9.67 3.77
N LEU A 278 -22.43 -9.57 4.72
CA LEU A 278 -21.25 -10.44 4.77
C LEU A 278 -21.59 -11.92 4.88
N VAL A 279 -22.81 -12.27 5.33
CA VAL A 279 -23.27 -13.66 5.46
C VAL A 279 -24.59 -13.91 4.73
N ASP A 280 -24.86 -13.14 3.67
CA ASP A 280 -26.06 -13.27 2.85
C ASP A 280 -25.78 -14.07 1.56
N PRO A 281 -26.30 -15.30 1.43
CA PRO A 281 -26.14 -16.12 0.23
C PRO A 281 -26.71 -15.49 -1.04
N ASN A 282 -27.71 -14.60 -0.92
CA ASN A 282 -28.27 -13.90 -2.08
C ASN A 282 -27.27 -12.92 -2.71
N LEU A 283 -26.22 -12.55 -1.97
CA LEU A 283 -25.13 -11.70 -2.43
C LEU A 283 -23.86 -12.50 -2.74
N GLY A 284 -23.95 -13.83 -2.79
CA GLY A 284 -22.83 -14.72 -3.10
C GLY A 284 -21.86 -14.94 -1.94
N ASN A 285 -22.27 -14.65 -0.70
CA ASN A 285 -21.49 -14.93 0.49
C ASN A 285 -21.95 -16.22 1.19
N ASP A 286 -21.04 -16.91 1.86
CA ASP A 286 -21.39 -18.04 2.74
C ASP A 286 -22.24 -17.57 3.93
N THR A 287 -22.96 -18.50 4.57
CA THR A 287 -23.78 -18.20 5.77
C THR A 287 -22.96 -17.92 7.03
N GLU A 288 -21.64 -18.11 6.96
CA GLU A 288 -20.69 -17.83 8.02
C GLU A 288 -19.52 -17.00 7.51
N ILE A 289 -18.77 -16.37 8.42
CA ILE A 289 -17.55 -15.66 8.06
C ILE A 289 -16.41 -16.66 7.87
N ASP A 290 -15.95 -16.81 6.64
CA ASP A 290 -14.80 -17.61 6.28
C ASP A 290 -13.51 -16.79 6.39
N VAL A 291 -12.77 -17.01 7.48
CA VAL A 291 -11.50 -16.34 7.75
C VAL A 291 -10.38 -17.03 6.98
N TYR A 292 -9.90 -16.39 5.92
CA TYR A 292 -8.70 -16.82 5.20
C TYR A 292 -7.45 -16.73 6.09
N ARG A 293 -7.27 -15.61 6.81
CA ARG A 293 -6.21 -15.48 7.83
C ARG A 293 -6.45 -14.35 8.82
N ALA A 294 -5.96 -14.51 10.04
CA ALA A 294 -5.75 -13.41 10.98
C ALA A 294 -4.38 -12.75 10.72
N ASN A 295 -4.39 -11.45 10.50
CA ASN A 295 -3.21 -10.64 10.21
C ASN A 295 -2.89 -9.74 11.41
N VAL A 296 -1.73 -9.95 12.02
CA VAL A 296 -1.21 -9.11 13.11
C VAL A 296 -0.03 -8.29 12.60
N GLY A 297 -0.23 -6.99 12.43
CA GLY A 297 0.78 -6.07 11.95
C GLY A 297 1.16 -5.02 13.00
N LEU A 298 2.38 -4.48 12.88
CA LEU A 298 2.88 -3.43 13.76
C LEU A 298 2.99 -2.12 12.99
N ARG A 299 2.19 -1.11 13.36
CA ARG A 299 2.24 0.21 12.72
C ARG A 299 3.48 0.98 13.21
N PRO A 300 4.28 1.59 12.33
CA PRO A 300 5.51 2.30 12.68
C PRO A 300 5.22 3.71 13.19
N ALA A 301 4.71 3.84 14.41
CA ALA A 301 4.42 5.14 15.00
C ALA A 301 5.69 5.80 15.56
N ARG A 302 5.59 7.11 15.78
CA ARG A 302 6.64 7.91 16.40
C ARG A 302 6.00 9.00 17.26
N GLU A 303 6.54 9.26 18.45
CA GLU A 303 5.92 10.17 19.43
C GLU A 303 5.67 11.58 18.89
N SER A 304 6.63 12.12 18.13
CA SER A 304 6.50 13.43 17.45
C SER A 304 5.89 13.35 16.05
N GLY A 305 5.30 12.22 15.68
CA GLY A 305 4.76 11.96 14.34
C GLY A 305 5.83 11.76 13.26
N ASN A 306 5.39 11.85 12.01
CA ASN A 306 6.17 11.59 10.80
C ASN A 306 7.51 12.36 10.82
N ARG A 307 8.62 11.65 10.62
CA ARG A 307 9.93 12.27 10.39
C ARG A 307 10.18 12.35 8.89
N ILE A 308 10.04 13.55 8.34
CA ILE A 308 10.28 13.88 6.92
C ILE A 308 11.19 15.10 6.81
N GLU A 309 12.50 14.85 6.82
CA GLU A 309 13.52 15.89 6.86
C GLU A 309 14.84 15.38 6.26
N ARG A 310 15.72 16.31 5.89
CA ARG A 310 17.07 16.00 5.39
C ARG A 310 18.11 16.25 6.47
N ASN A 311 19.00 15.28 6.69
CA ASN A 311 20.22 15.41 7.47
C ASN A 311 21.42 15.04 6.59
N GLY A 312 22.19 16.05 6.15
CA GLY A 312 23.28 15.84 5.21
C GLY A 312 22.80 15.15 3.93
N ASN A 313 23.37 13.98 3.63
CA ASN A 313 23.05 13.18 2.45
C ASN A 313 21.96 12.11 2.74
N ILE A 314 21.23 12.25 3.84
CA ILE A 314 20.15 11.34 4.23
C ILE A 314 18.84 12.11 4.28
N ILE A 315 17.78 11.56 3.69
CA ILE A 315 16.40 12.04 3.88
C ILE A 315 15.63 10.98 4.65
N HIS A 316 15.07 11.33 5.79
CA HIS A 316 14.19 10.45 6.57
C HIS A 316 12.76 10.52 6.05
N ASN A 317 12.06 9.39 5.99
CA ASN A 317 10.63 9.28 5.67
C ASN A 317 10.01 8.08 6.39
N TYR A 318 9.91 8.16 7.72
CA TYR A 318 9.39 7.09 8.59
C TYR A 318 8.60 7.66 9.79
N GLY A 319 8.08 6.79 10.65
CA GLY A 319 7.29 7.21 11.84
C GLY A 319 5.85 7.60 11.51
N ILE A 320 5.28 7.00 10.46
CA ILE A 320 4.01 7.40 9.83
C ILE A 320 2.78 6.80 10.54
N GLY A 321 2.99 5.85 11.46
CA GLY A 321 1.91 5.20 12.20
C GLY A 321 0.90 4.50 11.28
N SER A 322 -0.39 4.76 11.48
CA SER A 322 -1.49 4.20 10.68
C SER A 322 -1.68 4.87 9.32
N SER A 323 -1.04 6.00 9.06
CA SER A 323 -1.33 6.87 7.90
C SER A 323 -0.47 6.51 6.68
N GLY A 324 0.22 5.37 6.67
CA GLY A 324 1.23 5.02 5.67
C GLY A 324 0.73 5.10 4.23
N TYR A 325 -0.43 4.50 3.94
CA TYR A 325 -1.05 4.56 2.61
C TYR A 325 -1.73 5.91 2.36
N GLN A 326 -2.58 6.37 3.29
CA GLN A 326 -3.39 7.58 3.14
C GLN A 326 -2.56 8.85 2.87
N SER A 327 -1.29 8.88 3.28
CA SER A 327 -0.38 10.04 3.15
C SER A 327 0.81 9.78 2.21
N SER A 328 0.88 8.58 1.62
CA SER A 328 2.05 8.06 0.89
C SER A 328 2.57 9.01 -0.20
N TYR A 329 1.68 9.44 -1.10
CA TYR A 329 2.04 10.34 -2.19
C TYR A 329 2.43 11.75 -1.70
N GLY A 330 1.74 12.28 -0.69
CA GLY A 330 2.09 13.57 -0.09
C GLY A 330 3.48 13.57 0.56
N LEU A 331 3.80 12.52 1.33
CA LEU A 331 5.13 12.34 1.90
C LEU A 331 6.20 12.14 0.82
N ALA A 332 5.91 11.37 -0.23
CA ALA A 332 6.83 11.16 -1.33
C ALA A 332 7.09 12.45 -2.14
N GLN A 333 6.11 13.36 -2.27
CA GLN A 333 6.34 14.68 -2.85
C GLN A 333 7.31 15.53 -2.02
N GLU A 334 7.25 15.43 -0.69
CA GLU A 334 8.23 16.10 0.18
C GLU A 334 9.63 15.51 0.04
N VAL A 335 9.75 14.19 -0.11
CA VAL A 335 11.04 13.54 -0.44
C VAL A 335 11.60 14.08 -1.75
N VAL A 336 10.78 14.21 -2.79
CA VAL A 336 11.19 14.80 -4.08
C VAL A 336 11.66 16.25 -3.88
N ARG A 337 10.91 17.07 -3.11
CA ARG A 337 11.29 18.46 -2.82
C ARG A 337 12.66 18.54 -2.16
N LEU A 338 12.87 17.77 -1.08
CA LEU A 338 14.14 17.73 -0.34
C LEU A 338 15.30 17.21 -1.20
N THR A 339 15.04 16.26 -2.10
CA THR A 339 16.04 15.76 -3.06
C THR A 339 16.46 16.83 -4.07
N ARG A 340 15.49 17.58 -4.62
CA ARG A 340 15.79 18.71 -5.51
C ARG A 340 16.60 19.79 -4.81
N GLU A 341 16.28 20.12 -3.56
CA GLU A 341 17.03 21.08 -2.75
C GLU A 341 18.48 20.64 -2.54
N PHE A 342 18.70 19.36 -2.24
CA PHE A 342 20.04 18.78 -2.13
C PHE A 342 20.87 19.00 -3.40
N PHE A 343 20.36 18.58 -4.57
CA PHE A 343 21.11 18.71 -5.83
C PHE A 343 21.24 20.15 -6.32
N ARG A 344 20.31 21.06 -5.98
CA ARG A 344 20.46 22.50 -6.24
C ARG A 344 21.58 23.10 -5.40
N GLY A 345 21.62 22.77 -4.11
CA GLY A 345 22.69 23.19 -3.20
C GLY A 345 24.06 22.71 -3.66
N SER A 346 24.16 21.47 -4.14
CA SER A 346 25.41 20.91 -4.70
C SER A 346 25.84 21.63 -5.98
N LYS A 347 24.91 21.96 -6.89
CA LYS A 347 25.22 22.72 -8.11
C LYS A 347 25.68 24.15 -7.80
N LEU A 348 25.06 24.81 -6.81
CA LEU A 348 25.51 26.12 -6.33
C LEU A 348 26.90 26.02 -5.67
N ALA A 349 27.14 25.02 -4.83
CA ALA A 349 28.45 24.80 -4.23
C ALA A 349 29.55 24.53 -5.27
N LEU A 350 29.25 23.78 -6.33
CA LEU A 350 30.17 23.57 -7.46
C LEU A 350 30.36 24.82 -8.32
N LYS A 351 29.33 25.65 -8.48
CA LYS A 351 29.42 26.94 -9.20
C LYS A 351 30.20 27.99 -8.40
N TYR A 352 30.27 27.86 -7.08
CA TYR A 352 30.84 28.87 -6.17
C TYR A 352 32.01 28.38 -5.28
N GLY A 353 32.53 27.15 -5.43
CA GLY A 353 33.75 26.70 -4.74
C GLY A 353 34.98 26.95 -5.60
N THR A 354 36.03 27.67 -5.21
CA THR A 354 36.67 27.82 -3.88
C THR A 354 36.95 29.29 -3.55
N GLY A 355 36.21 29.88 -2.61
CA GLY A 355 36.51 31.21 -2.09
C GLY A 355 35.93 31.36 -0.69
N SER A 356 36.80 31.41 0.32
CA SER A 356 36.45 31.75 1.70
C SER A 356 35.73 33.10 1.73
N PHE A 357 34.51 33.16 2.24
CA PHE A 357 33.95 34.41 2.77
C PHE A 357 33.03 34.19 3.96
N PHE A 358 33.31 34.96 5.02
CA PHE A 358 32.51 35.14 6.21
C PHE A 358 31.30 36.07 5.96
N SER A 359 30.20 35.72 6.62
CA SER A 359 29.17 36.59 7.25
C SER A 359 28.10 37.32 6.44
N ASN A 360 26.90 37.26 7.04
CA ASN A 360 25.79 38.23 7.17
C ASN A 360 24.72 38.38 6.08
N GLY A 361 23.45 38.29 6.54
CA GLY A 361 22.39 39.19 6.08
C GLY A 361 21.08 38.57 5.54
N SER A 362 20.13 38.33 6.46
CA SER A 362 18.68 38.59 6.40
C SER A 362 17.86 38.68 5.07
N ASN A 363 16.70 38.00 5.12
CA ASN A 363 15.36 38.33 4.61
C ASN A 363 15.01 38.14 3.11
N GLY A 364 13.91 37.42 2.87
CA GLY A 364 13.13 37.50 1.63
C GLY A 364 12.26 36.28 1.34
N TRP A 365 11.05 36.23 1.90
CA TRP A 365 10.01 35.26 1.51
C TRP A 365 9.45 35.64 0.14
N GLY A 366 9.46 34.69 -0.80
CA GLY A 366 8.89 34.83 -2.14
C GLY A 366 8.05 33.60 -2.50
N SER A 367 6.79 33.86 -2.84
CA SER A 367 5.73 32.91 -3.21
C SER A 367 6.10 31.96 -4.36
N LEU A 368 5.77 30.67 -4.21
CA LEU A 368 5.89 29.65 -5.27
C LEU A 368 4.56 29.52 -6.05
N PRO A 369 4.57 29.43 -7.39
CA PRO A 369 3.37 29.12 -8.16
C PRO A 369 3.02 27.62 -8.11
N SER A 370 1.72 27.35 -8.08
CA SER A 370 1.10 26.02 -8.16
C SER A 370 1.43 25.31 -9.48
N ILE A 371 2.03 24.12 -9.40
CA ILE A 371 2.25 23.23 -10.56
C ILE A 371 1.45 21.95 -10.33
N PHE A 372 0.22 21.93 -10.83
CA PHE A 372 -0.66 20.75 -10.85
C PHE A 372 -0.76 20.11 -12.24
N ALA A 373 -0.09 20.68 -13.26
CA ALA A 373 -0.39 20.37 -14.67
C ALA A 373 0.62 19.47 -15.42
N SER A 374 1.69 18.98 -14.81
CA SER A 374 2.72 18.20 -15.55
C SER A 374 2.84 16.72 -15.16
N VAL A 375 1.91 16.17 -14.37
CA VAL A 375 2.02 14.78 -13.88
C VAL A 375 1.19 13.78 -14.70
N PHE A 376 0.23 14.25 -15.52
CA PHE A 376 -0.61 13.37 -16.37
C PHE A 376 -1.05 14.03 -17.69
N GLY A 377 -0.09 14.54 -18.46
CA GLY A 377 -0.33 14.98 -19.83
C GLY A 377 -0.22 13.81 -20.79
N GLY A 378 -1.32 13.07 -21.00
CA GLY A 378 -1.46 12.16 -22.14
C GLY A 378 -1.71 12.99 -23.40
N SER A 379 -0.74 13.03 -24.31
CA SER A 379 -0.89 13.66 -25.62
C SER A 379 -1.81 12.81 -26.50
N SER A 380 -3.10 13.11 -26.53
CA SER A 380 -3.95 12.76 -27.67
C SER A 380 -3.69 13.78 -28.77
N LEU A 381 -2.86 13.45 -29.76
CA LEU A 381 -2.79 14.18 -31.02
C LEU A 381 -3.46 13.34 -32.09
N GLY A 382 -4.59 13.86 -32.59
CA GLY A 382 -5.33 13.30 -33.70
C GLY A 382 -4.45 13.22 -34.95
N CYS A 383 -4.44 12.05 -35.57
CA CYS A 383 -3.78 11.83 -36.84
C CYS A 383 -4.77 12.18 -37.96
N SER A 384 -4.47 13.22 -38.72
CA SER A 384 -5.05 13.44 -40.05
C SER A 384 -3.89 13.64 -41.02
N ALA A 385 -3.83 12.70 -41.97
CA ALA A 385 -3.13 12.73 -43.24
C ALA A 385 -1.65 13.13 -43.25
N LEU A 386 -0.78 12.13 -43.47
CA LEU A 386 0.38 12.23 -44.37
C LEU A 386 0.86 10.82 -44.72
N THR A 387 0.73 10.50 -46.01
CA THR A 387 1.23 9.30 -46.67
C THR A 387 2.76 9.33 -46.77
N ALA A 388 3.45 8.35 -46.20
CA ALA A 388 4.81 7.98 -46.62
C ALA A 388 5.12 6.54 -46.20
N SER A 389 5.49 5.74 -47.19
CA SER A 389 5.95 4.35 -47.12
C SER A 389 7.33 4.22 -46.49
N SER A 390 7.49 3.35 -45.49
CA SER A 390 8.71 2.55 -45.27
C SER A 390 8.49 1.58 -44.11
N SER A 391 8.36 0.30 -44.45
CA SER A 391 8.38 -0.85 -43.55
C SER A 391 9.82 -1.27 -43.26
N ASP A 392 10.26 -1.19 -42.01
CA ASP A 392 11.47 -1.87 -41.51
C ASP A 392 11.32 -2.15 -40.01
N CYS A 393 10.96 -3.40 -39.66
CA CYS A 393 11.15 -3.97 -38.32
C CYS A 393 12.16 -5.12 -38.46
N PRO A 394 13.25 -5.18 -37.68
CA PRO A 394 14.13 -6.34 -37.71
C PRO A 394 13.47 -7.49 -36.92
N SER A 395 13.24 -8.60 -37.61
CA SER A 395 12.84 -9.89 -37.04
C SER A 395 13.97 -10.52 -36.23
N PHE A 396 13.61 -11.09 -35.09
CA PHE A 396 14.43 -11.96 -34.24
C PHE A 396 15.00 -13.15 -35.04
N ASP A 397 16.33 -13.34 -35.02
CA ASP A 397 17.03 -14.45 -35.67
C ASP A 397 17.53 -15.46 -34.62
N SER A 398 17.23 -16.74 -34.84
CA SER A 398 17.62 -17.85 -33.98
C SER A 398 19.10 -18.23 -34.09
N SER A 399 19.88 -17.57 -34.94
CA SER A 399 21.33 -17.80 -35.07
C SER A 399 22.19 -17.19 -33.96
N ASP A 400 21.60 -16.39 -33.06
CA ASP A 400 22.31 -15.75 -31.93
C ASP A 400 22.47 -16.67 -30.69
N PHE A 401 22.15 -17.96 -30.81
CA PHE A 401 22.27 -18.94 -29.73
C PHE A 401 23.42 -19.92 -30.00
N ASP A 402 24.56 -19.74 -29.32
CA ASP A 402 25.68 -20.70 -29.36
C ASP A 402 25.66 -21.61 -28.12
N SER A 403 25.53 -22.91 -28.34
CA SER A 403 25.56 -23.93 -27.30
C SER A 403 26.95 -24.13 -26.67
N SER A 404 28.02 -23.53 -27.22
CA SER A 404 29.37 -23.61 -26.64
C SER A 404 29.55 -22.79 -25.36
N ASP A 405 28.59 -21.95 -24.98
CA ASP A 405 28.63 -21.13 -23.76
C ASP A 405 28.21 -21.90 -22.49
N PHE A 406 27.88 -23.19 -22.60
CA PHE A 406 27.54 -24.06 -21.46
C PHE A 406 28.64 -25.11 -21.22
N ASP A 407 29.46 -24.91 -20.20
CA ASP A 407 30.42 -25.91 -19.73
C ASP A 407 29.83 -26.75 -18.58
N SER A 408 29.73 -28.06 -18.81
CA SER A 408 29.26 -29.04 -17.82
C SER A 408 30.21 -29.20 -16.61
N SER A 409 31.43 -28.66 -16.66
CA SER A 409 32.36 -28.71 -15.53
C SER A 409 31.98 -27.82 -14.34
N ASP A 410 31.00 -26.92 -14.51
CA ASP A 410 30.50 -26.04 -13.45
C ASP A 410 29.48 -26.73 -12.50
N PHE A 411 29.16 -28.01 -12.74
CA PHE A 411 28.27 -28.82 -11.89
C PHE A 411 29.07 -29.91 -11.17
N ASP A 412 29.42 -29.69 -9.90
CA ASP A 412 30.03 -30.70 -9.04
C ASP A 412 28.96 -31.48 -8.26
N SER A 413 28.90 -32.80 -8.47
CA SER A 413 27.96 -33.71 -7.81
C SER A 413 28.29 -34.01 -6.35
N SER A 414 29.43 -33.53 -5.82
CA SER A 414 29.83 -33.75 -4.43
C SER A 414 29.06 -32.92 -3.39
N ASP A 415 28.23 -31.97 -3.82
CA ASP A 415 27.34 -31.18 -2.96
C ASP A 415 25.99 -31.86 -2.64
N PHE A 416 25.75 -33.08 -3.15
CA PHE A 416 24.52 -33.85 -2.89
C PHE A 416 24.81 -35.07 -1.98
N ASP A 417 24.42 -34.98 -0.71
CA ASP A 417 24.44 -36.11 0.23
C ASP A 417 23.09 -36.83 0.24
N SER A 418 23.07 -38.10 -0.20
CA SER A 418 21.87 -38.94 -0.24
C SER A 418 21.41 -39.43 1.14
N SER A 419 22.17 -39.18 2.21
CA SER A 419 21.81 -39.58 3.58
C SER A 419 20.75 -38.69 4.24
N ASP A 420 20.41 -37.54 3.63
CA ASP A 420 19.34 -36.64 4.07
C ASP A 420 17.92 -37.09 3.64
N PHE A 421 17.78 -38.22 2.93
CA PHE A 421 16.49 -38.77 2.50
C PHE A 421 16.18 -40.11 3.19
N ASP A 422 15.31 -40.09 4.20
CA ASP A 422 14.75 -41.30 4.80
C ASP A 422 13.43 -41.67 4.12
N SER A 423 13.41 -42.83 3.45
CA SER A 423 12.23 -43.36 2.76
C SER A 423 11.13 -43.87 3.71
N SER A 424 11.37 -43.93 5.02
CA SER A 424 10.38 -44.38 6.00
C SER A 424 9.33 -43.33 6.36
N ASP A 425 9.51 -42.08 5.93
CA ASP A 425 8.55 -40.98 6.13
C ASP A 425 7.42 -40.91 5.07
N PHE A 426 7.40 -41.84 4.10
CA PHE A 426 6.37 -41.89 3.05
C PHE A 426 5.50 -43.15 3.18
N ASP A 427 4.30 -43.00 3.75
CA ASP A 427 3.26 -44.04 3.71
C ASP A 427 2.30 -43.79 2.52
N SER A 428 2.31 -44.72 1.56
CA SER A 428 1.43 -44.67 0.39
C SER A 428 -0.06 -44.88 0.70
N SER A 429 -0.42 -45.27 1.93
CA SER A 429 -1.82 -45.45 2.35
C SER A 429 -2.56 -44.15 2.65
N ASP A 430 -1.87 -43.01 2.72
CA ASP A 430 -2.46 -41.67 2.89
C ASP A 430 -3.06 -41.08 1.60
N PHE A 431 -2.95 -41.77 0.45
CA PHE A 431 -3.50 -41.33 -0.83
C PHE A 431 -4.65 -42.25 -1.28
N ASP A 432 -5.89 -41.92 -0.92
CA ASP A 432 -7.09 -42.53 -1.51
C ASP A 432 -7.64 -41.66 -2.66
N SER A 433 -7.71 -42.27 -3.84
CA SER A 433 -8.22 -41.66 -5.09
C SER A 433 -9.76 -41.59 -5.18
N SER A 434 -10.48 -42.06 -4.16
CA SER A 434 -11.95 -42.12 -4.16
C SER A 434 -12.67 -40.76 -4.10
N GLY A 435 -11.94 -39.64 -4.03
CA GLY A 435 -12.50 -38.29 -3.90
C GLY A 435 -12.34 -37.37 -5.13
N LEU A 436 -11.82 -37.86 -6.25
CA LEU A 436 -11.57 -37.04 -7.44
C LEU A 436 -12.63 -37.30 -8.52
N ASP A 437 -13.72 -36.53 -8.52
CA ASP A 437 -14.68 -36.52 -9.64
C ASP A 437 -14.19 -35.55 -10.74
N PHE A 438 -14.07 -36.06 -11.96
CA PHE A 438 -13.62 -35.33 -13.15
C PHE A 438 -14.55 -34.16 -13.55
N LYS A 439 -15.73 -34.05 -12.92
CA LYS A 439 -16.69 -32.95 -13.13
C LYS A 439 -16.32 -31.63 -12.45
N ASP A 440 -15.34 -31.63 -11.53
CA ASP A 440 -14.87 -30.41 -10.85
C ASP A 440 -13.89 -29.56 -11.70
N PHE A 441 -13.62 -29.96 -12.95
CA PHE A 441 -12.77 -29.23 -13.88
C PHE A 441 -13.55 -28.74 -15.10
N THR A 442 -14.13 -27.53 -15.04
CA THR A 442 -14.65 -26.83 -16.24
C THR A 442 -13.62 -25.86 -16.82
N PRO A 443 -13.32 -25.90 -18.14
CA PRO A 443 -12.47 -24.90 -18.79
C PRO A 443 -13.22 -23.59 -19.05
N VAL A 444 -12.64 -22.46 -18.61
CA VAL A 444 -13.13 -21.11 -18.91
C VAL A 444 -12.74 -20.73 -20.35
N TYR A 445 -13.73 -20.59 -21.24
CA TYR A 445 -13.56 -20.11 -22.61
C TYR A 445 -13.57 -18.57 -22.68
N PHE A 446 -12.58 -17.98 -23.35
CA PHE A 446 -12.57 -16.62 -23.86
C PHE A 446 -12.48 -16.67 -25.40
N GLY A 447 -13.40 -16.02 -26.13
CA GLY A 447 -13.28 -15.89 -27.59
C GLY A 447 -14.56 -15.43 -28.33
N SER A 448 -14.62 -14.12 -28.58
CA SER A 448 -15.41 -13.33 -29.55
C SER A 448 -16.32 -13.98 -30.61
N TRP A 449 -17.54 -13.42 -30.71
CA TRP A 449 -18.36 -13.13 -31.89
C TRP A 449 -17.82 -13.46 -33.29
N ILE A 450 -18.56 -14.27 -34.07
CA ILE A 450 -18.88 -14.07 -35.50
C ILE A 450 -20.04 -15.02 -35.91
N SER A 451 -21.01 -14.44 -36.62
CA SER A 451 -22.07 -14.99 -37.49
C SER A 451 -22.93 -16.18 -37.03
N SER A 452 -24.20 -15.87 -36.81
CA SER A 452 -25.36 -16.74 -36.97
C SER A 452 -25.35 -17.52 -38.29
N SER A 453 -25.34 -18.85 -38.20
CA SER A 453 -26.08 -19.71 -39.13
C SER A 453 -26.39 -21.05 -38.48
N SER A 454 -27.68 -21.36 -38.52
CA SER A 454 -28.38 -22.61 -38.21
C SER A 454 -27.68 -23.87 -38.70
N ILE A 455 -27.50 -24.87 -37.82
CA ILE A 455 -27.70 -26.29 -38.15
C ILE A 455 -28.29 -27.02 -36.93
N GLU A 456 -29.41 -27.68 -37.21
CA GLU A 456 -30.25 -28.57 -36.42
C GLU A 456 -29.66 -30.00 -36.30
N THR A 457 -30.26 -30.81 -35.42
CA THR A 457 -30.20 -32.30 -35.30
C THR A 457 -28.93 -32.93 -34.69
N SER A 458 -28.99 -33.97 -33.84
CA SER A 458 -30.09 -34.73 -33.21
C SER A 458 -29.51 -35.80 -32.26
N VAL A 459 -30.30 -36.12 -31.22
CA VAL A 459 -30.30 -37.27 -30.28
C VAL A 459 -29.23 -37.31 -29.19
#